data_AF-A0A970LTU9-F1
#
_entry.id   AF-A0A970LTU9-F1
#
_cell.length_a   1.000
_cell.length_b   1.000
_cell.length_c   1.000
_cell.angle_alpha   90.00
_cell.angle_beta   90.00
_cell.angle_gamma   90.00
#
_symmetry.space_group_name_H-M   'P 1'
#
loop_
_entity.id
_entity.type
_entity.pdbx_description
1 polymer ?
#
loop_
_entity_poly.entity_id
_entity_poly.type
_entity_poly.pdbx_seq_one_letter_code
_entity_poly.pdbx_strand_id
1 'polypeptide(L)'
;MSVFEQILVAFILGVTVSAVYTYYVKSVLGRLVRGLFQANAFDEETAVTIEEAGCKNNFFIRYSLRPGTDFSETVKNANGKYYIPEDKIEKAENKYQNEGITIYVVLLTILAFAVITLVCIYVFPDLFEIVKNI
;
A
#
# COMPACT_ATOMS: atom_id res chain seq x y z
N MET A 1 -5.00 -25.30 -19.16
CA MET A 1 -4.69 -23.88 -19.07
C MET A 1 -3.51 -23.59 -19.97
N SER A 2 -3.70 -22.81 -21.03
CA SER A 2 -2.62 -22.50 -22.00
C SER A 2 -1.48 -21.70 -21.34
N VAL A 3 -0.30 -21.65 -21.98
CA VAL A 3 0.83 -20.83 -21.49
C VAL A 3 0.41 -19.36 -21.37
N PHE A 4 -0.40 -18.89 -22.32
CA PHE A 4 -0.96 -17.53 -22.31
C PHE A 4 -1.84 -17.27 -21.08
N GLU A 5 -2.77 -18.18 -20.75
CA GLU A 5 -3.60 -18.08 -19.55
C GLU A 5 -2.76 -18.07 -18.26
N GLN A 6 -1.70 -18.88 -18.19
CA GLN A 6 -0.79 -18.91 -17.02
C GLN A 6 -0.09 -17.56 -16.82
N ILE A 7 0.37 -16.93 -17.90
CA ILE A 7 1.00 -15.60 -17.85
C ILE A 7 0.00 -14.54 -17.37
N LEU A 8 -1.24 -14.57 -17.89
CA LEU A 8 -2.29 -13.64 -17.46
C LEU A 8 -2.61 -13.78 -15.96
N VAL A 9 -2.78 -15.02 -15.49
CA VAL A 9 -3.06 -15.29 -14.07
C VAL A 9 -1.89 -14.81 -13.19
N ALA A 10 -0.65 -15.12 -13.57
CA ALA A 10 0.53 -14.67 -12.82
C ALA A 10 0.63 -13.14 -12.75
N PHE A 11 0.32 -12.46 -13.84
CA PHE A 11 0.31 -10.99 -13.89
C PHE A 11 -0.74 -10.39 -12.95
N ILE A 12 -1.98 -10.87 -12.97
CA ILE A 12 -3.03 -10.36 -12.06
C ILE A 12 -2.65 -10.60 -10.61
N LEU A 13 -2.11 -11.79 -10.29
CA LEU A 13 -1.69 -12.09 -8.93
C LEU A 13 -0.63 -11.09 -8.47
N GLY A 14 0.35 -10.79 -9.32
CA GLY A 14 1.35 -9.75 -9.06
C GLY A 14 0.73 -8.39 -8.79
N VAL A 15 -0.14 -7.92 -9.69
CA VAL A 15 -0.83 -6.63 -9.55
C VAL A 15 -1.68 -6.57 -8.29
N THR A 16 -2.38 -7.65 -7.96
CA THR A 16 -3.22 -7.76 -6.76
C THR A 16 -2.37 -7.62 -5.49
N VAL A 17 -1.26 -8.35 -5.41
CA VAL A 17 -0.32 -8.25 -4.29
C VAL A 17 0.25 -6.83 -4.18
N SER A 18 0.64 -6.22 -5.28
CA SER A 18 1.13 -4.84 -5.31
C SER A 18 0.07 -3.82 -4.86
N ALA A 19 -1.18 -3.96 -5.30
CA ALA A 19 -2.27 -3.09 -4.90
C ALA A 19 -2.54 -3.18 -3.39
N VAL A 20 -2.56 -4.40 -2.83
CA VAL A 20 -2.71 -4.63 -1.38
C VAL A 20 -1.54 -4.03 -0.60
N TYR A 21 -0.31 -4.22 -1.09
CA TYR A 21 0.88 -3.63 -0.46
C TYR A 21 0.86 -2.10 -0.50
N THR A 22 0.44 -1.50 -1.61
CA THR A 22 0.36 -0.04 -1.74
C THR A 22 -0.70 0.54 -0.82
N TYR A 23 -1.85 -0.14 -0.67
CA TYR A 23 -2.87 0.21 0.32
C TYR A 23 -2.34 0.14 1.75
N TYR A 24 -1.61 -0.91 2.09
CA TYR A 24 -0.97 -1.03 3.40
C TYR A 24 -0.06 0.16 3.70
N VAL A 25 0.84 0.52 2.77
CA VAL A 25 1.77 1.64 2.94
C VAL A 25 1.03 2.98 3.01
N LYS A 26 0.16 3.30 2.05
CA LYS A 26 -0.47 4.62 1.96
C LYS A 26 -1.64 4.81 2.91
N SER A 27 -2.41 3.77 3.22
CA SER A 27 -3.59 3.88 4.08
C SER A 27 -3.29 3.53 5.53
N VAL A 28 -2.59 2.42 5.82
CA VAL A 28 -2.38 1.97 7.20
C VAL A 28 -1.23 2.75 7.84
N LEU A 29 -0.05 2.73 7.22
CA LEU A 29 1.12 3.45 7.75
C LEU A 29 0.97 4.96 7.60
N GLY A 30 0.37 5.40 6.49
CA GLY A 30 0.10 6.82 6.26
C GLY A 30 -0.81 7.47 7.29
N ARG A 31 -1.75 6.73 7.89
CA ARG A 31 -2.56 7.26 9.01
C ARG A 31 -1.71 7.63 10.22
N LEU A 32 -0.74 6.80 10.59
CA LEU A 32 0.14 7.11 11.72
C LEU A 32 0.98 8.34 11.42
N VAL A 33 1.60 8.40 10.24
CA VAL A 33 2.40 9.55 9.82
C VAL A 33 1.56 10.83 9.84
N ARG A 34 0.38 10.84 9.22
CA ARG A 34 -0.53 12.00 9.25
C ARG A 34 -0.93 12.39 10.66
N GLY A 35 -1.15 11.43 11.55
CA GLY A 35 -1.41 11.68 12.97
C GLY A 35 -0.23 12.35 13.68
N LEU A 36 0.99 11.90 13.41
CA LEU A 36 2.22 12.53 13.94
C LEU A 36 2.39 13.96 13.40
N PHE A 37 2.09 14.19 12.12
CA PHE A 37 2.08 15.53 11.53
C PHE A 37 1.03 16.44 12.19
N GLN A 38 -0.18 15.95 12.45
CA GLN A 38 -1.23 16.72 13.14
C GLN A 38 -0.85 17.06 14.59
N ALA A 39 -0.10 16.18 15.25
CA ALA A 39 0.45 16.41 16.58
C ALA A 39 1.74 17.26 16.60
N ASN A 40 2.28 17.64 15.43
CA ASN A 40 3.60 18.26 15.29
C ASN A 40 4.71 17.48 16.01
N ALA A 41 4.65 16.15 15.98
CA ALA A 41 5.60 15.27 16.64
C ALA A 41 6.87 15.09 15.79
N PHE A 42 7.71 16.12 15.75
CA PHE A 42 8.96 16.15 14.96
C PHE A 42 10.23 15.95 15.77
N ASP A 43 10.12 16.04 17.09
CA ASP A 43 11.21 15.86 18.05
C ASP A 43 10.86 14.86 19.15
N GLU A 44 11.88 14.37 19.85
CA GLU A 44 11.73 13.45 20.99
C GLU A 44 10.85 14.04 22.11
N GLU A 45 10.95 15.34 22.37
CA GLU A 45 10.14 16.02 23.38
C GLU A 45 8.65 16.08 23.00
N THR A 46 8.37 16.21 21.71
CA THR A 46 7.02 16.27 21.13
C THR A 46 6.46 14.89 20.79
N ALA A 47 7.18 13.82 21.09
CA ALA A 47 6.79 12.47 20.70
C ALA A 47 5.45 12.07 21.34
N VAL A 48 4.61 11.41 20.54
CA VAL A 48 3.27 10.96 20.93
C VAL A 48 3.10 9.47 20.75
N THR A 49 2.22 8.86 21.52
CA THR A 49 1.86 7.45 21.38
C THR A 49 1.06 7.19 20.09
N ILE A 50 0.93 5.92 19.68
CA ILE A 50 0.17 5.54 18.48
C ILE A 50 -1.30 5.95 18.65
N GLU A 51 -1.82 5.81 19.87
CA GLU A 51 -3.17 6.15 20.26
C GLU A 51 -3.41 7.67 20.26
N GLU A 52 -2.46 8.46 20.76
CA GLU A 52 -2.50 9.93 20.69
C GLU A 52 -2.42 10.45 19.25
N ALA A 53 -1.71 9.74 18.36
CA ALA A 53 -1.70 10.02 16.92
C ALA A 53 -3.01 9.61 16.20
N GLY A 54 -4.06 9.23 16.94
CA GLY A 54 -5.37 8.86 16.38
C GLY A 54 -5.39 7.48 15.72
N CYS A 55 -4.37 6.65 15.94
CA CYS A 55 -4.27 5.32 15.37
C CYS A 55 -4.58 4.24 16.40
N LYS A 56 -5.31 3.20 15.97
CA LYS A 56 -5.46 2.00 16.78
C LYS A 56 -4.17 1.18 16.74
N ASN A 57 -3.65 0.86 17.91
CA ASN A 57 -2.47 0.01 18.06
C ASN A 57 -2.76 -1.42 17.62
N ASN A 58 -2.49 -1.69 16.35
CA ASN A 58 -2.73 -2.97 15.69
C ASN A 58 -1.39 -3.65 15.36
N PHE A 59 -1.45 -4.97 15.17
CA PHE A 59 -0.29 -5.81 14.83
C PHE A 59 0.51 -5.29 13.64
N PHE A 60 -0.18 -4.84 12.58
CA PHE A 60 0.40 -4.28 11.36
C PHE A 60 1.32 -3.07 11.63
N ILE A 61 0.83 -2.08 12.37
CA ILE A 61 1.60 -0.87 12.69
C ILE A 61 2.81 -1.24 13.56
N ARG A 62 2.60 -2.09 14.57
CA ARG A 62 3.70 -2.60 15.41
C ARG A 62 4.77 -3.33 14.61
N TYR A 63 4.35 -4.14 13.64
CA TYR A 63 5.27 -4.89 12.79
C TYR A 63 6.12 -3.94 11.94
N SER A 64 5.52 -2.90 11.35
CA SER A 64 6.26 -1.88 10.60
C SER A 64 7.15 -0.97 11.45
N LEU A 65 6.94 -0.90 12.76
CA LEU A 65 7.79 -0.12 13.66
C LEU A 65 8.97 -0.93 14.21
N ARG A 66 9.08 -2.22 13.83
CA ARG A 66 10.22 -3.04 14.21
C ARG A 66 11.50 -2.53 13.55
N PRO A 67 12.65 -2.59 14.26
CA PRO A 67 13.95 -2.23 13.70
C PRO A 67 14.25 -2.99 12.41
N GLY A 68 14.85 -2.32 11.43
CA GLY A 68 15.24 -2.91 10.15
C GLY A 68 14.17 -2.81 9.05
N THR A 69 13.02 -2.20 9.35
CA THR A 69 12.02 -1.86 8.33
C THR A 69 12.24 -0.42 7.84
N ASP A 70 11.94 -0.17 6.56
CA ASP A 70 12.03 1.18 5.97
C ASP A 70 11.09 2.21 6.66
N PHE A 71 10.00 1.73 7.29
CA PHE A 71 9.13 2.60 8.09
C PHE A 71 9.79 3.00 9.43
N SER A 72 10.47 2.09 10.13
CA SER A 72 11.23 2.40 11.35
C SER A 72 12.42 3.35 11.14
N GLU A 73 12.87 3.52 9.90
CA GLU A 73 13.87 4.54 9.56
C GLU A 73 13.26 5.94 9.54
N THR A 74 11.99 6.03 9.11
CA THR A 74 11.26 7.30 8.93
C THR A 74 10.56 7.74 10.22
N VAL A 75 10.11 6.80 11.06
CA VAL A 75 9.46 7.07 12.35
C VAL A 75 10.32 6.49 13.47
N LYS A 76 10.79 7.34 14.37
CA LYS A 76 11.64 6.95 15.50
C LYS A 76 10.81 6.73 16.74
N ASN A 77 11.32 5.88 17.64
CA ASN A 77 10.72 5.61 18.94
C ASN A 77 11.60 6.21 20.05
N ALA A 78 10.97 6.92 20.98
CA ALA A 78 11.56 7.35 22.23
C ALA A 78 10.64 6.93 23.38
N ASN A 79 11.08 5.98 24.21
CA ASN A 79 10.36 5.52 25.40
C ASN A 79 8.89 5.12 25.14
N GLY A 80 8.60 4.46 24.00
CA GLY A 80 7.24 4.02 23.66
C GLY A 80 6.38 5.06 22.95
N LYS A 81 6.90 6.28 22.76
CA LYS A 81 6.32 7.33 21.92
C LYS A 81 7.03 7.39 20.57
N TYR A 82 6.38 7.98 19.57
CA TYR A 82 6.85 8.04 18.20
C TYR A 82 6.89 9.48 17.69
N TYR A 83 7.89 9.77 16.87
CA TYR A 83 8.08 11.07 16.21
C TYR A 83 8.77 10.89 14.85
N ILE A 84 8.69 11.90 13.99
CA ILE A 84 9.34 11.93 12.68
C ILE A 84 10.50 12.92 12.77
N PRO A 85 11.77 12.47 12.75
CA PRO A 85 12.88 13.40 12.85
C PRO A 85 12.87 14.39 11.67
N GLU A 86 13.32 15.63 11.92
CA GLU A 86 13.20 16.74 10.96
C GLU A 86 13.79 16.42 9.58
N ASP A 87 14.90 15.68 9.52
CA ASP A 87 15.57 15.27 8.29
C ASP A 87 14.75 14.31 7.41
N LYS A 88 13.70 13.70 7.98
CA LYS A 88 12.82 12.74 7.29
C LYS A 88 11.42 13.27 7.02
N ILE A 89 11.10 14.50 7.42
CA ILE A 89 9.76 15.09 7.24
C ILE A 89 9.37 15.10 5.76
N GLU A 90 10.21 15.63 4.88
CA GLU A 90 9.91 15.70 3.43
C GLU A 90 9.72 14.30 2.81
N LYS A 91 10.55 13.33 3.21
CA LYS A 91 10.41 11.93 2.78
C LYS A 91 9.09 11.35 3.26
N ALA A 92 8.72 11.63 4.51
CA ALA A 92 7.49 11.12 5.12
C ALA A 92 6.26 11.73 4.45
N GLU A 93 6.27 13.03 4.19
CA GLU A 93 5.19 13.76 3.54
C GLU A 93 4.92 13.20 2.13
N ASN A 94 5.95 13.16 1.28
CA ASN A 94 5.83 12.68 -0.10
C ASN A 94 5.35 11.22 -0.18
N LYS A 95 5.82 10.37 0.73
CA LYS A 95 5.55 8.93 0.68
C LYS A 95 4.19 8.57 1.28
N TYR A 96 3.80 9.21 2.38
CA TYR A 96 2.69 8.76 3.22
C TYR A 96 1.52 9.73 3.27
N GLN A 97 1.70 11.02 2.99
CA GLN A 97 0.63 12.00 3.19
C GLN A 97 -0.49 11.86 2.14
N ASN A 98 -0.18 11.41 0.92
CA ASN A 98 -1.14 11.36 -0.18
C ASN A 98 -2.23 10.26 0.01
N GLU A 99 -3.47 10.68 0.30
CA GLU A 99 -4.65 9.84 0.62
C GLU A 99 -5.38 9.24 -0.61
N GLY A 100 -4.66 9.01 -1.71
CA GLY A 100 -5.29 8.56 -2.96
C GLY A 100 -5.81 7.11 -2.98
N ILE A 101 -5.52 6.27 -1.98
CA ILE A 101 -5.81 4.83 -2.04
C ILE A 101 -6.68 4.39 -0.87
N THR A 102 -7.97 4.22 -1.14
CA THR A 102 -8.95 3.62 -0.22
C THR A 102 -9.13 2.14 -0.50
N ILE A 103 -9.73 1.41 0.44
CA ILE A 103 -10.04 -0.02 0.25
C ILE A 103 -10.96 -0.25 -0.95
N TYR A 104 -11.88 0.69 -1.22
CA TYR A 104 -12.76 0.64 -2.39
C TYR A 104 -11.98 0.77 -3.70
N VAL A 105 -10.96 1.63 -3.76
CA VAL A 105 -10.08 1.76 -4.94
C VAL A 105 -9.31 0.47 -5.19
N VAL A 106 -8.84 -0.19 -4.14
CA VAL A 106 -8.14 -1.49 -4.27
C VAL A 106 -9.09 -2.56 -4.80
N LEU A 107 -10.28 -2.69 -4.21
CA LEU A 107 -11.28 -3.66 -4.66
C LEU A 107 -11.72 -3.41 -6.10
N LEU A 108 -11.94 -2.15 -6.47
CA LEU A 108 -12.30 -1.75 -7.82
C LEU A 108 -11.17 -2.05 -8.82
N THR A 109 -9.92 -1.79 -8.44
CA THR A 109 -8.75 -2.15 -9.25
C THR A 109 -8.68 -3.66 -9.48
N ILE A 110 -8.80 -4.47 -8.42
CA ILE A 110 -8.78 -5.94 -8.53
C ILE A 110 -9.93 -6.44 -9.41
N LEU A 111 -11.14 -5.91 -9.21
CA LEU A 111 -12.31 -6.26 -10.02
C LEU A 111 -12.09 -5.92 -11.49
N ALA A 112 -11.57 -4.72 -11.80
CA ALA A 112 -11.26 -4.32 -13.16
C ALA A 112 -10.25 -5.26 -13.83
N PHE A 113 -9.16 -5.62 -13.14
CA PHE A 113 -8.17 -6.58 -13.65
C PHE A 113 -8.75 -7.98 -13.85
N ALA A 114 -9.65 -8.43 -12.97
CA ALA A 114 -10.33 -9.70 -13.10
C ALA A 114 -11.25 -9.74 -14.33
N VAL A 115 -12.03 -8.67 -14.55
CA VAL A 115 -12.90 -8.53 -15.74
C VAL A 115 -12.07 -8.50 -17.02
N ILE A 116 -10.99 -7.71 -17.05
CA ILE A 116 -10.08 -7.64 -18.21
C ILE A 116 -9.54 -9.02 -18.54
N THR A 117 -9.12 -9.79 -17.54
CA THR A 117 -8.58 -11.13 -17.77
C THR A 117 -9.64 -12.10 -18.26
N LEU A 118 -10.86 -12.04 -17.71
CA LEU A 118 -11.96 -12.85 -18.20
C LEU A 118 -12.21 -12.56 -19.68
N VAL A 119 -12.30 -11.28 -20.05
CA VAL A 119 -12.42 -10.85 -21.46
C VAL A 119 -11.25 -11.38 -22.29
N CYS A 120 -10.02 -11.28 -21.80
CA CYS A 120 -8.85 -11.79 -22.51
C CYS A 120 -8.91 -13.30 -22.74
N ILE A 121 -9.37 -14.09 -21.76
CA ILE A 121 -9.44 -15.55 -21.88
C ILE A 121 -10.51 -15.98 -22.87
N TYR A 122 -11.66 -15.31 -22.91
CA TYR A 122 -12.77 -15.71 -23.77
C TYR A 122 -12.71 -15.07 -25.17
N VAL A 123 -12.28 -13.83 -25.31
CA VAL A 123 -12.34 -13.10 -26.60
C VAL A 123 -11.10 -13.34 -27.47
N PHE A 124 -9.91 -13.51 -26.89
CA PHE A 124 -8.70 -13.77 -27.68
C PHE A 124 -8.70 -15.09 -28.47
N PRO A 125 -9.16 -16.25 -27.95
CA PRO A 125 -9.14 -17.48 -28.74
C PRO A 125 -10.00 -17.34 -30.00
N ASP A 126 -11.19 -16.74 -29.88
CA ASP A 126 -12.09 -16.49 -31.00
C ASP A 126 -11.46 -15.55 -32.04
N LEU A 127 -10.80 -14.47 -31.60
CA LEU A 127 -10.05 -13.56 -32.48
C LEU A 127 -8.92 -14.28 -33.24
N PHE A 128 -8.18 -15.14 -32.56
CA PHE A 128 -7.07 -15.87 -33.16
C PHE A 128 -7.56 -16.87 -34.21
N GLU A 129 -8.70 -17.53 -33.97
CA GLU A 129 -9.32 -18.40 -34.98
C GLU A 129 -9.80 -17.61 -36.20
N ILE A 130 -10.47 -16.46 -36.01
CA ILE A 130 -10.95 -15.62 -37.12
C ILE A 130 -9.77 -15.16 -37.99
N VAL A 131 -8.70 -14.64 -37.38
CA VAL A 131 -7.52 -14.18 -38.13
C VAL A 131 -6.83 -15.32 -38.86
N LYS A 132 -6.81 -16.53 -38.30
CA LYS A 132 -6.21 -17.70 -38.95
C LYS A 132 -7.05 -18.23 -40.12
N ASN A 133 -8.35 -17.94 -40.14
CA ASN A 133 -9.28 -18.37 -41.18
C ASN A 133 -9.48 -17.33 -42.31
N ILE A 134 -8.77 -16.20 -42.25
CA ILE A 134 -8.69 -15.16 -43.30
C ILE A 134 -7.38 -15.35 -44.07
#